data_AF-A0A1C6CM74-F1
#
_entry.id   AF-A0A1C6CM74-F1
#
_cell.length_a   1.000
_cell.length_b   1.000
_cell.length_c   1.000
_cell.angle_alpha   90.00
_cell.angle_beta   90.00
_cell.angle_gamma   90.00
#
_symmetry.space_group_name_H-M   'P 1'
#
loop_
_entity.id
_entity.type
_entity.pdbx_description
1 polymer ?
#
loop_
_entity_poly.entity_id
_entity_poly.type
_entity_poly.pdbx_seq_one_letter_code
_entity_poly.pdbx_strand_id
1 'polypeptide(L)'
;MKYYGILQLLKGPIRYLDVQKLFSIDREDGDSRRSLEYAVDVLEIEKQQEFHRALADSWYTAKVLMRLRSEIVDTFYSIDCYQNPKRKEEEIKVFYPGYEKFISREFDSKEEAMADKEITSSRCHLCRKNIRKKIRWFAAGQKNYYCLAYCPVHGWMKGKIRMKKTEQGRVFAVKTMKYTTEEEAMEIRTKKEEIKRKRRARKKGEK
;
A
#
# COMPACT_ATOMS: atom_id res chain seq x y z
N MET A 1 4.90 -12.50 18.28
CA MET A 1 4.52 -13.91 17.99
C MET A 1 5.70 -14.76 17.53
N LYS A 2 6.48 -14.37 16.51
CA LYS A 2 7.68 -15.13 16.10
C LYS A 2 8.69 -15.34 17.22
N TYR A 3 9.03 -14.27 17.94
CA TYR A 3 9.97 -14.32 19.08
C TYR A 3 9.57 -15.40 20.10
N TYR A 4 8.27 -15.56 20.35
CA TYR A 4 7.72 -16.53 21.29
C TYR A 4 7.45 -17.92 20.66
N GLY A 5 7.83 -18.17 19.40
CA GLY A 5 7.64 -19.48 18.76
C GLY A 5 6.18 -19.89 18.52
N ILE A 6 5.25 -18.92 18.51
CA ILE A 6 3.80 -19.15 18.39
C ILE A 6 3.20 -18.59 17.09
N LEU A 7 4.03 -18.34 16.07
CA LEU A 7 3.57 -17.73 14.82
C LEU A 7 2.53 -18.59 14.08
N GLN A 8 2.63 -19.92 14.22
CA GLN A 8 1.71 -20.91 13.68
C GLN A 8 0.25 -20.75 14.16
N LEU A 9 0.04 -20.10 15.31
CA LEU A 9 -1.31 -19.85 15.84
C LEU A 9 -2.06 -18.76 15.06
N LEU A 10 -1.35 -17.95 14.29
CA LEU A 10 -1.93 -16.87 13.50
C LEU A 10 -1.34 -16.91 12.09
N LYS A 11 -1.78 -17.89 11.29
CA LYS A 11 -1.35 -18.03 9.90
C LYS A 11 -1.71 -16.77 9.11
N GLY A 12 -0.73 -16.18 8.43
CA GLY A 12 -0.94 -15.01 7.59
C GLY A 12 -1.02 -15.33 6.09
N PRO A 13 -1.20 -14.31 5.23
CA PRO A 13 -1.33 -12.88 5.54
C PRO A 13 -2.56 -12.54 6.39
N ILE A 14 -2.42 -11.63 7.36
CA ILE A 14 -3.47 -11.35 8.35
C ILE A 14 -4.28 -10.13 7.91
N ARG A 15 -5.61 -10.26 7.91
CA ARG A 15 -6.52 -9.12 7.76
C ARG A 15 -6.75 -8.47 9.11
N TYR A 16 -6.65 -7.15 9.18
CA TYR A 16 -6.85 -6.41 10.44
C TYR A 16 -7.44 -5.02 10.18
N LEU A 17 -8.03 -4.42 11.21
CA LEU A 17 -8.55 -3.06 11.18
C LEU A 17 -7.46 -2.09 11.61
N ASP A 18 -6.97 -1.29 10.65
CA ASP A 18 -6.02 -0.22 10.91
C ASP A 18 -6.82 1.05 11.23
N VAL A 19 -6.99 1.34 12.53
CA VAL A 19 -7.84 2.44 12.99
C VAL A 19 -7.41 3.79 12.41
N GLN A 20 -6.11 4.04 12.24
CA GLN A 20 -5.60 5.30 11.67
C GLN A 20 -5.97 5.42 10.19
N LYS A 21 -5.84 4.32 9.43
CA LYS A 21 -6.27 4.27 8.04
C LYS A 21 -7.79 4.44 7.92
N LEU A 22 -8.56 3.73 8.72
CA LEU A 22 -10.03 3.76 8.66
C LEU A 22 -10.57 5.13 9.04
N PHE A 23 -10.03 5.74 10.10
CA PHE A 23 -10.38 7.10 10.51
C PHE A 23 -10.11 8.11 9.39
N SER A 24 -8.93 8.06 8.76
CA SER A 24 -8.59 8.97 7.66
C SER A 24 -9.48 8.79 6.43
N ILE A 25 -9.88 7.55 6.10
CA ILE A 25 -10.84 7.30 5.01
C ILE A 25 -12.22 7.84 5.36
N ASP A 26 -12.63 7.74 6.62
CA ASP A 26 -13.96 8.14 7.05
C ASP A 26 -14.11 9.65 7.23
N ARG A 27 -13.07 10.33 7.76
CA ARG A 27 -13.13 11.71 8.27
C ARG A 27 -12.17 12.69 7.58
N GLU A 28 -11.19 12.21 6.83
CA GLU A 28 -10.15 13.05 6.23
C GLU A 28 -9.95 12.72 4.73
N ASP A 29 -8.69 12.66 4.29
CA ASP A 29 -8.24 12.51 2.91
C ASP A 29 -7.97 11.05 2.48
N GLY A 30 -8.14 10.07 3.38
CA GLY A 30 -7.79 8.66 3.18
C GLY A 30 -6.30 8.31 3.21
N ASP A 31 -5.40 9.29 3.20
CA ASP A 31 -3.95 9.11 3.11
C ASP A 31 -3.20 9.50 4.41
N SER A 32 -3.69 10.49 5.15
CA SER A 32 -3.16 10.96 6.44
C SER A 32 -3.25 9.89 7.53
N ARG A 33 -2.26 9.81 8.43
CA ARG A 33 -2.24 8.82 9.54
C ARG A 33 -2.04 9.55 10.85
N ARG A 34 -3.16 10.01 11.43
CA ARG A 34 -3.22 10.76 12.68
C ARG A 34 -3.00 9.86 13.89
N SER A 35 -2.60 10.44 15.02
CA SER A 35 -2.50 9.72 16.28
C SER A 35 -3.88 9.24 16.75
N LEU A 36 -3.90 8.22 17.60
CA LEU A 36 -5.14 7.76 18.24
C LEU A 36 -5.79 8.88 19.06
N GLU A 37 -4.97 9.64 19.78
CA GLU A 37 -5.43 10.79 20.56
C GLU A 37 -6.13 11.84 19.70
N TYR A 38 -5.55 12.19 18.54
CA TYR A 38 -6.20 13.12 17.61
C TYR A 38 -7.57 12.62 17.16
N ALA A 39 -7.69 11.32 16.85
CA ALA A 39 -8.97 10.74 16.48
C ALA A 39 -9.98 10.78 17.64
N VAL A 40 -9.54 10.52 18.88
CA VAL A 40 -10.37 10.63 20.10
C VAL A 40 -10.89 12.06 20.27
N ASP A 41 -10.02 13.07 20.09
CA ASP A 41 -10.39 14.48 20.17
C ASP A 41 -11.41 14.89 19.11
N VAL A 42 -11.16 14.55 17.84
CA VAL A 42 -12.08 14.87 16.72
C VAL A 42 -13.43 14.16 16.87
N LEU A 43 -13.46 12.99 17.51
CA LEU A 43 -14.68 12.23 17.75
C LEU A 43 -15.38 12.60 19.05
N GLU A 44 -14.83 13.55 19.80
CA GLU A 44 -15.35 13.98 21.11
C GLU A 44 -15.58 12.76 22.02
N ILE A 45 -14.64 11.82 22.01
CA ILE A 45 -14.66 10.66 22.91
C ILE A 45 -14.03 11.10 24.24
N GLU A 46 -14.76 10.89 25.33
CA GLU A 46 -14.28 11.24 26.67
C GLU A 46 -12.96 10.54 27.01
N LYS A 47 -11.96 11.31 27.44
CA LYS A 47 -10.66 10.82 27.86
C LYS A 47 -10.66 10.42 29.33
N GLN A 48 -10.86 9.14 29.62
CA GLN A 48 -10.92 8.58 30.98
C GLN A 48 -9.59 7.94 31.45
N GLN A 49 -8.67 7.71 30.52
CA GLN A 49 -7.39 7.03 30.73
C GLN A 49 -6.27 7.73 29.96
N GLU A 50 -5.05 7.66 30.47
CA GLU A 50 -3.86 8.13 29.76
C GLU A 50 -3.54 7.26 28.54
N PHE A 51 -3.11 7.90 27.45
CA PHE A 51 -2.60 7.23 26.26
C PHE A 51 -1.26 6.52 26.53
N HIS A 52 -0.83 5.70 25.58
CA HIS A 52 0.43 4.93 25.62
C HIS A 52 0.44 3.77 26.62
N ARG A 53 -0.73 3.41 27.16
CA ARG A 53 -0.95 2.13 27.83
C ARG A 53 -1.75 1.23 26.91
N ALA A 54 -1.26 0.01 26.67
CA ALA A 54 -1.86 -0.91 25.70
C ALA A 54 -3.36 -1.15 25.94
N LEU A 55 -3.79 -1.25 27.21
CA LEU A 55 -5.20 -1.42 27.56
C LEU A 55 -6.04 -0.18 27.22
N ALA A 56 -5.56 1.00 27.60
CA ALA A 56 -6.22 2.28 27.29
C ALA A 56 -6.29 2.51 25.77
N ASP A 57 -5.17 2.33 25.06
CA ASP A 57 -5.10 2.48 23.61
C ASP A 57 -6.02 1.49 22.89
N SER A 58 -6.16 0.26 23.39
CA SER A 58 -7.10 -0.73 22.84
C SER A 58 -8.55 -0.30 23.07
N TRP A 59 -8.87 0.24 24.25
CA TRP A 59 -10.20 0.76 24.56
C TRP A 59 -10.56 1.95 23.66
N TYR A 60 -9.68 2.94 23.54
CA TYR A 60 -9.89 4.09 22.65
C TYR A 60 -9.97 3.66 21.19
N THR A 61 -9.15 2.70 20.76
CA THR A 61 -9.23 2.14 19.41
C THR A 61 -10.61 1.54 19.14
N ALA A 62 -11.16 0.77 20.09
CA ALA A 62 -12.51 0.22 19.98
C ALA A 62 -13.57 1.33 19.92
N LYS A 63 -13.48 2.35 20.78
CA LYS A 63 -14.40 3.50 20.77
C LYS A 63 -14.36 4.27 19.46
N VAL A 64 -13.17 4.50 18.90
CA VAL A 64 -13.00 5.15 17.60
C VAL A 64 -13.68 4.30 16.51
N LEU A 65 -13.38 3.01 16.45
CA LEU A 65 -13.97 2.10 15.44
C LEU A 65 -15.51 2.08 15.50
N MET A 66 -16.10 2.11 16.71
CA MET A 66 -17.56 2.17 16.89
C MET A 66 -18.19 3.47 16.38
N ARG A 67 -17.42 4.55 16.24
CA ARG A 67 -17.90 5.86 15.72
C ARG A 67 -17.69 6.03 14.22
N LEU A 68 -16.96 5.12 13.57
CA LEU A 68 -16.78 5.15 12.11
C LEU A 68 -17.98 4.51 11.42
N ARG A 69 -18.26 4.92 10.18
CA ARG A 69 -19.29 4.26 9.36
C ARG A 69 -18.94 2.78 9.15
N SER A 70 -19.91 1.89 9.35
CA SER A 70 -19.72 0.44 9.25
C SER A 70 -19.23 0.02 7.86
N GLU A 71 -19.77 0.64 6.80
CA GLU A 71 -19.37 0.36 5.42
C GLU A 71 -17.86 0.61 5.20
N ILE A 72 -17.29 1.61 5.86
CA ILE A 72 -15.85 1.91 5.78
C ILE A 72 -15.05 0.85 6.52
N VAL A 73 -15.44 0.51 7.74
CA VAL A 73 -14.76 -0.49 8.58
C VAL A 73 -14.73 -1.86 7.89
N ASP A 74 -15.87 -2.29 7.35
CA ASP A 74 -16.01 -3.61 6.71
C ASP A 74 -15.27 -3.68 5.37
N THR A 75 -15.21 -2.57 4.64
CA THR A 75 -14.63 -2.55 3.29
C THR A 75 -13.11 -2.38 3.32
N PHE A 76 -12.58 -1.49 4.16
CA PHE A 76 -11.20 -1.02 4.06
C PHE A 76 -10.23 -1.67 5.03
N TYR A 77 -10.42 -2.95 5.36
CA TYR A 77 -9.45 -3.72 6.15
C TYR A 77 -8.03 -3.65 5.55
N SER A 78 -7.02 -3.71 6.41
CA SER A 78 -5.61 -3.78 6.04
C SER A 78 -5.13 -5.23 6.02
N ILE A 79 -4.00 -5.46 5.35
CA ILE A 79 -3.40 -6.79 5.23
C ILE A 79 -1.96 -6.68 5.68
N ASP A 80 -1.65 -7.35 6.78
CA ASP A 80 -0.28 -7.56 7.26
C ASP A 80 0.35 -8.71 6.45
N CYS A 81 1.58 -8.48 6.01
CA CYS A 81 2.30 -9.42 5.15
C CYS A 81 3.60 -9.89 5.81
N TYR A 82 3.64 -9.97 7.15
CA TYR A 82 4.76 -10.57 7.85
C TYR A 82 4.93 -12.04 7.43
N GLN A 83 3.82 -12.77 7.37
CA GLN A 83 3.71 -14.05 6.68
C GLN A 83 3.12 -13.79 5.29
N ASN A 84 3.96 -13.43 4.34
CA ASN A 84 3.58 -13.16 2.94
C ASN A 84 3.30 -14.44 2.14
N PRO A 85 2.56 -14.35 1.02
CA PRO A 85 2.38 -15.47 0.10
C PRO A 85 3.71 -16.06 -0.36
N LYS A 86 3.81 -17.38 -0.42
CA LYS A 86 4.99 -18.12 -0.88
C LYS A 86 4.78 -18.71 -2.27
N ARG A 87 3.54 -19.05 -2.62
CA ARG A 87 3.16 -19.62 -3.91
C ARG A 87 2.21 -18.71 -4.69
N LYS A 88 2.09 -18.96 -5.98
CA LYS A 88 1.24 -18.17 -6.88
C LYS A 88 -0.24 -18.25 -6.51
N GLU A 89 -0.68 -19.41 -6.04
CA GLU A 89 -2.07 -19.66 -5.64
C GLU A 89 -2.45 -18.89 -4.36
N GLU A 90 -1.46 -18.49 -3.56
CA GLU A 90 -1.63 -17.73 -2.32
C GLU A 90 -1.60 -16.21 -2.55
N GLU A 91 -1.34 -15.77 -3.80
CA GLU A 91 -1.27 -14.35 -4.13
C GLU A 91 -2.60 -13.65 -3.86
N ILE A 92 -2.52 -12.49 -3.22
CA ILE A 92 -3.72 -11.78 -2.78
C ILE A 92 -4.01 -10.65 -3.75
N LYS A 93 -5.26 -10.58 -4.19
CA LYS A 93 -5.80 -9.49 -4.99
C LYS A 93 -7.08 -8.96 -4.35
N VAL A 94 -7.06 -7.70 -3.93
CA VAL A 94 -8.20 -7.02 -3.30
C VAL A 94 -8.54 -5.75 -4.07
N PHE A 95 -9.83 -5.52 -4.26
CA PHE A 95 -10.37 -4.34 -4.94
C PHE A 95 -11.14 -3.51 -3.92
N TYR A 96 -10.51 -2.43 -3.45
CA TYR A 96 -11.17 -1.43 -2.62
C TYR A 96 -11.84 -0.38 -3.53
N PRO A 97 -12.87 0.35 -3.06
CA PRO A 97 -13.56 1.37 -3.84
C PRO A 97 -12.66 2.45 -4.48
N GLY A 98 -11.46 2.71 -3.94
CA GLY A 98 -10.52 3.70 -4.51
C GLY A 98 -9.23 3.13 -5.10
N TYR A 99 -8.95 1.83 -4.93
CA TYR A 99 -7.70 1.23 -5.41
C TYR A 99 -7.74 -0.30 -5.45
N GLU A 100 -6.96 -0.88 -6.37
CA GLU A 100 -6.61 -2.31 -6.36
C GLU A 100 -5.32 -2.50 -5.57
N LYS A 101 -5.26 -3.52 -4.72
CA LYS A 101 -4.05 -3.98 -4.02
C LYS A 101 -3.75 -5.42 -4.44
N PHE A 102 -2.50 -5.66 -4.80
CA PHE A 102 -1.97 -6.99 -5.12
C PHE A 102 -0.75 -7.27 -4.26
N ILE A 103 -0.68 -8.47 -3.68
CA ILE A 103 0.44 -8.96 -2.87
C ILE A 103 0.91 -10.25 -3.53
N SER A 104 2.13 -10.22 -4.04
CA SER A 104 2.70 -11.35 -4.77
C SER A 104 3.24 -12.43 -3.83
N ARG A 105 3.57 -13.57 -4.45
CA ARG A 105 4.48 -14.56 -3.88
C ARG A 105 5.90 -14.00 -3.75
N GLU A 106 6.80 -14.80 -3.22
CA GLU A 106 8.23 -14.49 -3.18
C GLU A 106 8.94 -14.78 -4.49
N PHE A 107 9.96 -13.97 -4.74
CA PHE A 107 10.91 -14.07 -5.83
C PHE A 107 12.31 -14.00 -5.24
N ASP A 108 13.29 -14.53 -5.96
CA ASP A 108 14.67 -14.57 -5.50
C ASP A 108 15.36 -13.21 -5.66
N SER A 109 14.89 -12.40 -6.61
CA SER A 109 15.42 -11.07 -6.86
C SER A 109 14.35 -10.06 -7.26
N LYS A 110 14.70 -8.76 -7.19
CA LYS A 110 13.80 -7.70 -7.64
C LYS A 110 13.61 -7.74 -9.14
N GLU A 111 14.66 -8.15 -9.85
CA GLU A 111 14.73 -8.29 -11.28
C GLU A 111 13.74 -9.35 -11.76
N GLU A 112 13.73 -10.51 -11.10
CA GLU A 112 12.76 -11.57 -11.34
C GLU A 112 11.32 -11.12 -11.05
N ALA A 113 11.08 -10.49 -9.89
CA ALA A 113 9.77 -9.94 -9.56
C ALA A 113 9.28 -8.90 -10.59
N MET A 114 10.20 -8.08 -11.13
CA MET A 114 9.88 -7.08 -12.15
C MET A 114 9.83 -7.65 -13.58
N ALA A 115 10.19 -8.92 -13.79
CA ALA A 115 9.98 -9.64 -15.04
C ALA A 115 8.60 -10.33 -15.07
N ASP A 116 7.99 -10.58 -13.90
CA ASP A 116 6.67 -11.20 -13.80
C ASP A 116 5.57 -10.30 -14.40
N LYS A 117 4.75 -10.90 -15.29
CA LYS A 117 3.69 -10.20 -16.03
C LYS A 117 2.53 -9.77 -15.14
N GLU A 118 2.20 -10.52 -14.09
CA GLU A 118 1.11 -10.16 -13.17
C GLU A 118 1.51 -8.94 -12.33
N ILE A 119 2.76 -8.92 -11.85
CA ILE A 119 3.33 -7.75 -11.14
C ILE A 119 3.36 -6.54 -12.08
N THR A 120 3.91 -6.69 -13.28
CA THR A 120 4.11 -5.55 -14.17
C THR A 120 2.89 -5.15 -14.97
N SER A 121 1.80 -5.94 -14.99
CA SER A 121 0.54 -5.57 -15.63
C SER A 121 -0.01 -4.23 -15.11
N SER A 122 -0.85 -3.55 -15.90
CA SER A 122 -1.62 -2.42 -15.41
C SER A 122 -3.07 -2.67 -15.75
N ARG A 123 -3.92 -2.71 -14.73
CA ARG A 123 -5.37 -2.78 -14.88
C ARG A 123 -5.97 -1.49 -14.35
N CYS A 124 -7.06 -1.06 -14.98
CA CYS A 124 -7.91 -0.03 -14.41
C CYS A 124 -8.57 -0.60 -13.16
N HIS A 125 -8.48 0.05 -12.00
CA HIS A 125 -9.08 -0.51 -10.79
C HIS A 125 -10.62 -0.50 -10.84
N LEU A 126 -11.21 0.40 -11.65
CA LEU A 126 -12.65 0.56 -11.82
C LEU A 126 -13.23 -0.48 -12.79
N CYS A 127 -12.81 -0.47 -14.07
CA CYS A 127 -13.33 -1.44 -15.05
C CYS A 127 -12.56 -2.76 -15.15
N ARG A 128 -11.47 -2.93 -14.40
CA ARG A 128 -10.64 -4.15 -14.34
C ARG A 128 -9.96 -4.57 -15.65
N LYS A 129 -10.18 -3.85 -16.75
CA LYS A 129 -9.54 -4.09 -18.05
C LYS A 129 -8.05 -3.72 -18.00
N ASN A 130 -7.25 -4.44 -18.79
CA ASN A 130 -5.85 -4.11 -19.01
C ASN A 130 -5.75 -2.74 -19.71
N ILE A 131 -4.83 -1.91 -19.22
CA ILE A 131 -4.61 -0.55 -19.73
C ILE A 131 -3.16 -0.34 -20.11
N ARG A 132 -2.94 0.45 -21.17
CA ARG A 132 -1.61 0.74 -21.69
C ARG A 132 -0.89 1.74 -20.79
N LYS A 133 0.34 1.41 -20.42
CA LYS A 133 1.24 2.31 -19.70
C LYS A 133 1.70 3.42 -20.65
N LYS A 134 1.52 4.67 -20.24
CA LYS A 134 2.15 5.83 -20.87
C LYS A 134 3.58 6.03 -20.33
N ILE A 135 3.80 5.64 -19.07
CA ILE A 135 5.11 5.55 -18.44
C ILE A 135 5.29 4.13 -17.90
N ARG A 136 6.25 3.39 -18.46
CA ARG A 136 6.65 2.07 -17.95
C ARG A 136 7.19 2.16 -16.52
N TRP A 137 7.13 1.04 -15.80
CA TRP A 137 7.65 0.95 -14.44
C TRP A 137 9.09 1.48 -14.35
N PHE A 138 9.32 2.39 -13.41
CA PHE A 138 10.65 2.90 -13.11
C PHE A 138 10.89 2.87 -11.60
N ALA A 139 12.12 2.56 -11.20
CA ALA A 139 12.52 2.57 -9.81
C ALA A 139 12.68 4.01 -9.29
N ALA A 140 12.05 4.29 -8.15
CA ALA A 140 12.19 5.51 -7.38
C ALA A 140 12.78 5.19 -6.01
N GLY A 141 14.11 5.22 -5.93
CA GLY A 141 14.86 4.70 -4.79
C GLY A 141 15.03 3.18 -4.87
N GLN A 142 15.31 2.56 -3.71
CA GLN A 142 15.67 1.14 -3.66
C GLN A 142 14.48 0.18 -3.64
N LYS A 143 13.33 0.60 -3.09
CA LYS A 143 12.20 -0.29 -2.79
C LYS A 143 10.92 0.06 -3.55
N ASN A 144 10.83 1.25 -4.13
CA ASN A 144 9.59 1.70 -4.77
C ASN A 144 9.73 1.74 -6.29
N TYR A 145 8.70 1.32 -6.99
CA TYR A 145 8.55 1.50 -8.44
C TYR A 145 7.23 2.20 -8.72
N TYR A 146 7.21 3.01 -9.77
CA TYR A 146 6.03 3.73 -10.21
C TYR A 146 5.78 3.52 -11.70
N CYS A 147 4.52 3.50 -12.10
CA CYS A 147 4.12 3.61 -13.49
C CYS A 147 2.92 4.55 -13.63
N LEU A 148 2.68 5.02 -14.84
CA LEU A 148 1.50 5.78 -15.20
C LEU A 148 0.83 5.12 -16.41
N ALA A 149 -0.44 4.81 -16.30
CA ALA A 149 -1.26 4.21 -17.33
C ALA A 149 -2.53 5.04 -17.57
N TYR A 150 -3.16 4.86 -18.73
CA TYR A 150 -4.37 5.60 -19.09
C TYR A 150 -5.49 4.62 -19.46
N CYS A 151 -6.61 4.71 -18.76
CA CYS A 151 -7.84 4.03 -19.11
C CYS A 151 -8.67 4.93 -20.03
N PRO A 152 -9.09 4.47 -21.22
CA PRO A 152 -9.90 5.28 -22.13
C PRO A 152 -11.28 5.65 -21.57
N VAL A 153 -11.75 4.96 -20.52
CA VAL A 153 -13.05 5.21 -19.87
C VAL A 153 -12.90 5.99 -18.56
N HIS A 154 -11.82 5.76 -17.81
CA HIS A 154 -11.68 6.27 -16.43
C HIS A 154 -10.47 7.20 -16.23
N GLY A 155 -9.74 7.54 -17.29
CA GLY A 155 -8.61 8.46 -17.22
C GLY A 155 -7.33 7.87 -16.63
N TRP A 156 -6.53 8.71 -15.96
CA TRP A 156 -5.20 8.35 -15.49
C TRP A 156 -5.21 7.39 -14.31
N MET A 157 -4.25 6.48 -14.32
CA MET A 157 -4.06 5.45 -13.30
C MET A 157 -2.59 5.41 -12.87
N LYS A 158 -2.36 5.63 -11.57
CA LYS A 158 -1.04 5.53 -10.94
C LYS A 158 -0.82 4.13 -10.40
N GLY A 159 0.27 3.50 -10.84
CA GLY A 159 0.76 2.26 -10.26
C GLY A 159 1.91 2.52 -9.31
N LYS A 160 1.90 1.87 -8.14
CA LYS A 160 3.03 1.86 -7.19
C LYS A 160 3.31 0.42 -6.77
N ILE A 161 4.55 -0.03 -6.91
CA ILE A 161 5.03 -1.30 -6.33
C ILE A 161 5.98 -0.95 -5.19
N ARG A 162 5.77 -1.58 -4.03
CA ARG A 162 6.71 -1.59 -2.91
C ARG A 162 7.32 -2.99 -2.83
N MET A 163 8.61 -3.07 -3.10
CA MET A 163 9.40 -4.28 -2.99
C MET A 163 9.82 -4.46 -1.53
N LYS A 164 9.34 -5.53 -0.90
CA LYS A 164 9.68 -5.90 0.48
C LYS A 164 10.70 -7.03 0.45
N LYS A 165 11.65 -7.00 1.39
CA LYS A 165 12.60 -8.09 1.62
C LYS A 165 12.09 -8.98 2.75
N THR A 166 12.30 -10.27 2.62
CA THR A 166 12.02 -11.25 3.66
C THR A 166 13.31 -11.46 4.46
N GLU A 167 13.21 -12.10 5.63
CA GLU A 167 14.38 -12.43 6.45
C GLU A 167 15.31 -13.45 5.76
N GLN A 168 14.78 -14.23 4.82
CA GLN A 168 15.53 -15.19 4.00
C GLN A 168 16.20 -14.55 2.78
N GLY A 169 16.22 -13.21 2.69
CA GLY A 169 16.85 -12.47 1.58
C GLY A 169 16.02 -12.42 0.29
N ARG A 170 14.92 -13.16 0.20
CA ARG A 170 13.96 -13.13 -0.92
C ARG A 170 13.15 -11.83 -0.93
N VAL A 171 12.40 -11.59 -1.99
CA VAL A 171 11.58 -10.38 -2.15
C VAL A 171 10.15 -10.69 -2.54
N PHE A 172 9.21 -9.82 -2.16
CA PHE A 172 7.85 -9.85 -2.67
C PHE A 172 7.35 -8.44 -2.95
N ALA A 173 6.38 -8.32 -3.85
CA ALA A 173 5.82 -7.06 -4.31
C ALA A 173 4.46 -6.80 -3.66
N VAL A 174 4.31 -5.61 -3.07
CA VAL A 174 2.99 -5.03 -2.77
C VAL A 174 2.70 -3.96 -3.80
N LYS A 175 1.79 -4.27 -4.72
CA LYS A 175 1.37 -3.41 -5.83
C LYS A 175 0.05 -2.74 -5.51
N THR A 176 -0.07 -1.47 -5.85
CA THR A 176 -1.33 -0.72 -5.80
C THR A 176 -1.58 -0.02 -7.13
N MET A 177 -2.80 -0.10 -7.65
CA MET A 177 -3.28 0.69 -8.78
C MET A 177 -4.42 1.58 -8.31
N LYS A 178 -4.32 2.90 -8.49
CA LYS A 178 -5.38 3.86 -8.14
C LYS A 178 -5.61 4.89 -9.23
N TYR A 179 -6.80 5.48 -9.26
CA TYR A 179 -7.06 6.70 -10.02
C TYR A 179 -6.06 7.79 -9.60
N THR A 180 -5.72 8.67 -10.52
CA THR A 180 -4.81 9.80 -10.25
C THR A 180 -5.24 10.99 -11.11
N THR A 181 -5.05 12.20 -10.61
CA THR A 181 -5.36 13.41 -11.36
C THR A 181 -4.29 13.72 -12.41
N GLU A 182 -4.54 14.68 -13.31
CA GLU A 182 -3.53 15.13 -14.27
C GLU A 182 -2.33 15.74 -13.54
N GLU A 183 -2.56 16.50 -12.46
CA GLU A 183 -1.49 17.11 -11.65
C GLU A 183 -0.60 16.02 -11.04
N GLU A 184 -1.18 15.03 -10.36
CA GLU A 184 -0.42 13.90 -9.82
C GLU A 184 0.29 13.08 -10.91
N ALA A 185 -0.33 12.95 -12.10
CA ALA A 185 0.27 12.28 -13.24
C ALA A 185 1.51 13.06 -13.75
N MET A 186 1.46 14.39 -13.74
CA MET A 186 2.59 15.26 -14.04
C MET A 186 3.70 15.13 -12.99
N GLU A 187 3.37 15.06 -11.71
CA GLU A 187 4.37 14.83 -10.65
C GLU A 187 5.16 13.52 -10.87
N ILE A 188 4.48 12.45 -11.29
CA ILE A 188 5.16 11.17 -11.61
C ILE A 188 6.09 11.32 -12.80
N ARG A 189 5.71 12.11 -13.82
CA ARG A 189 6.57 12.43 -14.97
C ARG A 189 7.81 13.17 -14.52
N THR A 190 7.62 14.26 -13.76
CA THR A 190 8.72 15.07 -13.21
C THR A 190 9.66 14.20 -12.37
N LYS A 191 9.12 13.38 -11.48
CA LYS A 191 9.89 12.45 -10.65
C LYS A 191 10.75 11.50 -11.48
N LYS A 192 10.22 10.96 -12.58
CA LYS A 192 10.99 10.10 -13.50
C LYS A 192 12.16 10.85 -14.14
N GLU A 193 11.91 12.07 -14.62
CA GLU A 193 12.95 12.87 -15.28
C GLU A 193 14.04 13.32 -14.30
N GLU A 194 13.68 13.68 -13.07
CA GLU A 194 14.66 13.97 -12.02
C GLU A 194 15.55 12.77 -11.69
N ILE A 195 14.97 11.58 -11.58
CA ILE A 195 15.73 10.34 -11.34
C ILE A 195 16.70 10.08 -12.49
N LYS A 196 16.27 10.26 -13.74
CA LYS A 196 17.15 10.14 -14.90
C LYS A 196 18.27 11.17 -14.86
N ARG A 197 17.96 12.43 -14.55
CA ARG A 197 18.95 13.51 -14.43
C ARG A 197 20.01 13.19 -13.37
N LYS A 198 19.59 12.78 -12.17
CA LYS A 198 20.49 12.36 -11.08
C LYS A 198 21.37 11.16 -11.48
N ARG A 199 20.81 10.16 -12.16
CA ARG A 199 21.58 9.00 -12.67
C ARG A 199 22.62 9.40 -13.73
N ARG A 200 22.28 10.31 -14.64
CA ARG A 200 23.21 10.83 -15.64
C ARG A 200 24.35 11.63 -15.01
N ALA A 201 24.05 12.46 -14.01
CA ALA A 201 25.06 13.24 -13.30
C ALA A 201 26.08 12.33 -12.58
N ARG A 202 25.63 11.28 -11.88
CA ARG A 202 26.52 10.29 -11.22
C ARG A 202 27.48 9.63 -12.22
N LYS A 203 26.95 9.15 -13.35
CA LYS A 203 27.77 8.53 -14.41
C LYS A 203 28.79 9.48 -15.05
N LYS A 204 28.57 10.80 -14.99
CA LYS A 204 29.50 11.80 -15.52
C LYS A 204 30.59 12.18 -14.52
N GLY A 205 30.31 12.12 -13.21
CA GLY A 205 31.31 12.38 -12.16
C GLY A 205 32.16 11.16 -11.79
N GLU A 206 31.78 9.96 -12.25
CA GLU A 206 32.56 8.71 -12.14
C GLU A 206 33.52 8.50 -13.34
N LYS A 207 33.53 9.43 -14.31
CA LYS A 207 34.45 9.45 -15.45
C LYS A 207 35.48 10.55 -15.25
#